data_AF-A0A409YWQ2-F1
#
_entry.id   AF-A0A409YWQ2-F1
#
_cell.length_a   1.000
_cell.length_b   1.000
_cell.length_c   1.000
_cell.angle_alpha   90.00
_cell.angle_beta   90.00
_cell.angle_gamma   90.00
#
_symmetry.space_group_name_H-M   'P 1'
#
loop_
_entity.id
_entity.type
_entity.pdbx_description
1 polymer ?
#
loop_
_entity_poly.entity_id
_entity_poly.type
_entity_poly.pdbx_seq_one_letter_code
_entity_poly.pdbx_strand_id
1 'polypeptide(L)'
;MSSRWKGQSRVLKEACKLSSNAKAATANIPGAAQAVADFKKWHSLHLNPLRHAAICALDLGHNPAALDDNILFVEVKLKANHKELPPKRKYEPVAGFILTMSETREMLENLGGNAILDTFKTANEHMRTKGGLGVAVLMLKAHDIVDLVKIILPSPSATKHVQENDNWGGNWLEKLRIAVEMD
;
A
#
# COMPACT_ATOMS: atom_id res chain seq x y z
N MET A 1 -22.62 24.43 8.08
CA MET A 1 -21.63 24.09 7.03
C MET A 1 -20.15 24.34 7.41
N SER A 2 -19.78 24.56 8.68
CA SER A 2 -18.42 25.05 9.06
C SER A 2 -17.48 24.01 9.70
N SER A 3 -17.96 22.80 10.04
CA SER A 3 -17.15 21.79 10.74
C SER A 3 -16.27 20.91 9.84
N ARG A 4 -16.63 20.75 8.56
CA ARG A 4 -15.95 19.83 7.62
C ARG A 4 -14.52 20.27 7.24
N TRP A 5 -14.28 21.59 7.18
CA TRP A 5 -12.98 22.16 6.78
C TRP A 5 -11.94 22.16 7.91
N LYS A 6 -12.37 22.27 9.17
CA LYS A 6 -11.45 22.27 10.32
C LYS A 6 -10.81 20.90 10.57
N GLY A 7 -11.55 19.80 10.34
CA GLY A 7 -11.02 18.43 10.45
C GLY A 7 -9.95 18.12 9.40
N GLN A 8 -10.19 18.55 8.15
CA GLN A 8 -9.28 18.28 7.02
C GLN A 8 -7.93 19.00 7.13
N SER A 9 -7.93 20.23 7.68
CA SER A 9 -6.69 21.00 7.95
C SER A 9 -5.82 20.38 9.05
N ARG A 10 -6.42 19.73 10.06
CA ARG A 10 -5.69 19.08 11.16
C ARG A 10 -4.98 17.81 10.69
N VAL A 11 -5.70 16.99 9.93
CA VAL A 11 -5.19 15.75 9.32
C VAL A 11 -4.03 16.00 8.36
N LEU A 12 -4.10 17.06 7.54
CA LEU A 12 -3.01 17.46 6.65
C LEU A 12 -1.76 17.93 7.41
N LYS A 13 -1.94 18.64 8.54
CA LYS A 13 -0.81 19.05 9.40
C LYS A 13 -0.12 17.86 10.06
N GLU A 14 -0.89 16.87 10.50
CA GLU A 14 -0.35 15.64 11.11
C GLU A 14 0.38 14.77 10.08
N ALA A 15 -0.16 14.62 8.88
CA ALA A 15 0.53 13.95 7.77
C ALA A 15 1.84 14.67 7.37
N CYS A 16 1.84 16.01 7.33
CA CYS A 16 3.07 16.78 7.10
C CYS A 16 4.11 16.59 8.21
N LYS A 17 3.67 16.49 9.48
CA LYS A 17 4.55 16.27 10.64
C LYS A 17 5.18 14.86 10.63
N LEU A 18 4.43 13.85 10.20
CA LEU A 18 4.94 12.48 10.02
C LEU A 18 5.96 12.40 8.88
N SER A 19 5.66 13.07 7.75
CA SER A 19 6.63 13.22 6.65
C SER A 19 7.91 13.94 7.09
N SER A 20 7.83 15.00 7.91
CA SER A 20 9.02 15.68 8.42
C SER A 20 9.81 14.83 9.41
N ASN A 21 9.14 14.04 10.25
CA ASN A 21 9.79 13.15 11.20
C ASN A 21 10.50 11.97 10.51
N ALA A 22 9.89 11.38 9.48
CA ALA A 22 10.53 10.36 8.65
C ALA A 22 11.75 10.90 7.88
N LYS A 23 11.65 12.13 7.37
CA LYS A 23 12.80 12.83 6.77
C LYS A 23 13.90 13.11 7.79
N ALA A 24 13.56 13.50 9.01
CA ALA A 24 14.53 13.72 10.08
C ALA A 24 15.21 12.42 10.53
N ALA A 25 14.46 11.32 10.65
CA ALA A 25 14.99 10.00 11.02
C ALA A 25 15.97 9.44 9.97
N THR A 26 15.83 9.84 8.71
CA THR A 26 16.69 9.41 7.60
C THR A 26 17.73 10.44 7.17
N ALA A 27 17.69 11.67 7.71
CA ALA A 27 18.55 12.78 7.31
C ALA A 27 20.05 12.51 7.51
N ASN A 28 20.39 11.68 8.50
CA ASN A 28 21.77 11.34 8.85
C ASN A 28 22.27 10.04 8.21
N ILE A 29 21.45 9.38 7.37
CA ILE A 29 21.79 8.12 6.72
C ILE A 29 22.16 8.42 5.25
N PRO A 30 23.45 8.36 4.87
CA PRO A 30 23.86 8.58 3.49
C PRO A 30 23.11 7.65 2.53
N GLY A 31 22.47 8.23 1.51
CA GLY A 31 21.73 7.47 0.50
C GLY A 31 20.30 7.05 0.87
N ALA A 32 19.83 7.27 2.10
CA ALA A 32 18.47 6.90 2.48
C ALA A 32 17.39 7.65 1.67
N ALA A 33 17.61 8.94 1.37
CA ALA A 33 16.70 9.70 0.52
C ALA A 33 16.59 9.11 -0.89
N GLN A 34 17.70 8.64 -1.47
CA GLN A 34 17.70 7.98 -2.77
C GLN A 34 17.02 6.61 -2.70
N ALA A 35 17.26 5.84 -1.64
CA ALA A 35 16.58 4.55 -1.44
C ALA A 35 15.06 4.71 -1.31
N VAL A 36 14.59 5.73 -0.58
CA VAL A 36 13.16 6.09 -0.51
C VAL A 36 12.64 6.47 -1.90
N ALA A 37 13.36 7.31 -2.66
CA ALA A 37 12.93 7.73 -3.98
C ALA A 37 12.86 6.57 -4.98
N ASP A 38 13.86 5.68 -4.97
CA ASP A 38 13.92 4.49 -5.82
C ASP A 38 12.80 3.50 -5.46
N PHE A 39 12.57 3.26 -4.17
CA PHE A 39 11.48 2.41 -3.70
C PHE A 39 10.12 2.98 -4.08
N LYS A 40 9.93 4.30 -3.90
CA LYS A 40 8.70 5.00 -4.31
C LYS A 40 8.45 4.91 -5.80
N LYS A 41 9.51 5.08 -6.58
CA LYS A 41 9.44 4.92 -8.03
C LYS A 41 9.06 3.49 -8.40
N TRP A 42 9.67 2.48 -7.77
CA TRP A 42 9.39 1.08 -8.05
C TRP A 42 7.91 0.73 -7.83
N HIS A 43 7.32 1.00 -6.65
CA HIS A 43 5.93 0.60 -6.41
C HIS A 43 4.94 1.40 -7.29
N SER A 44 5.28 2.63 -7.68
CA SER A 44 4.47 3.43 -8.62
C SER A 44 4.42 2.83 -10.03
N LEU A 45 5.44 2.04 -10.40
CA LEU A 45 5.51 1.33 -11.69
C LEU A 45 4.78 -0.02 -11.65
N HIS A 46 4.41 -0.51 -10.47
CA HIS A 46 3.83 -1.84 -10.25
C HIS A 46 2.42 -1.80 -9.63
N LEU A 47 1.69 -0.70 -9.83
CA LEU A 47 0.35 -0.53 -9.26
C LEU A 47 -0.63 -1.59 -9.73
N ASN A 48 -0.48 -2.12 -10.95
CA ASN A 48 -1.37 -3.14 -11.50
C ASN A 48 -1.16 -4.51 -10.82
N PRO A 49 0.07 -5.08 -10.79
CA PRO A 49 0.36 -6.28 -10.01
C PRO A 49 -0.03 -6.16 -8.54
N LEU A 50 0.29 -5.03 -7.90
CA LEU A 50 -0.04 -4.77 -6.50
C LEU A 50 -1.56 -4.72 -6.25
N ARG A 51 -2.32 -4.11 -7.17
CA ARG A 51 -3.79 -4.10 -7.11
C ARG A 51 -4.34 -5.52 -7.18
N HIS A 52 -3.84 -6.32 -8.13
CA HIS A 52 -4.32 -7.69 -8.32
C HIS A 52 -3.97 -8.59 -7.13
N ALA A 53 -2.77 -8.42 -6.55
CA ALA A 53 -2.39 -9.05 -5.29
C ALA A 53 -3.37 -8.72 -4.17
N ALA A 54 -3.75 -7.45 -3.99
CA ALA A 54 -4.69 -7.04 -2.97
C ALA A 54 -6.09 -7.63 -3.18
N ILE A 55 -6.57 -7.68 -4.43
CA ILE A 55 -7.85 -8.31 -4.77
C ILE A 55 -7.84 -9.78 -4.39
N CYS A 56 -6.82 -10.54 -4.81
CA CYS A 56 -6.76 -11.98 -4.58
C CYS A 56 -6.46 -12.34 -3.12
N ALA A 57 -5.51 -11.65 -2.49
CA ALA A 57 -5.09 -11.96 -1.12
C ALA A 57 -6.21 -11.69 -0.11
N LEU A 58 -6.96 -10.60 -0.29
CA LEU A 58 -8.08 -10.23 0.59
C LEU A 58 -9.42 -10.78 0.13
N ASP A 59 -9.44 -11.59 -0.94
CA ASP A 59 -10.64 -12.18 -1.53
C ASP A 59 -11.74 -11.15 -1.88
N LEU A 60 -11.35 -9.98 -2.40
CA LEU A 60 -12.25 -8.83 -2.52
C LEU A 60 -13.39 -8.99 -3.53
N GLY A 61 -13.24 -9.91 -4.49
CA GLY A 61 -14.27 -10.25 -5.46
C GLY A 61 -15.45 -11.02 -4.85
N HIS A 62 -15.20 -11.79 -3.78
CA HIS A 62 -16.23 -12.57 -3.08
C HIS A 62 -16.59 -11.96 -1.73
N ASN A 63 -15.62 -11.36 -1.04
CA ASN A 63 -15.76 -10.72 0.27
C ASN A 63 -15.28 -9.26 0.23
N PRO A 64 -16.03 -8.33 -0.38
CA PRO A 64 -15.65 -6.93 -0.47
C PRO A 64 -15.53 -6.23 0.89
N ALA A 65 -16.16 -6.76 1.94
CA ALA A 65 -16.09 -6.22 3.30
C ALA A 65 -14.70 -6.42 3.93
N ALA A 66 -13.91 -7.40 3.46
CA ALA A 66 -12.54 -7.62 3.93
C ALA A 66 -11.65 -6.38 3.78
N LEU A 67 -11.98 -5.49 2.84
CA LEU A 67 -11.28 -4.22 2.63
C LEU A 67 -11.33 -3.27 3.84
N ASP A 68 -12.36 -3.34 4.67
CA ASP A 68 -12.54 -2.44 5.80
C ASP A 68 -11.73 -2.86 7.03
N ASP A 69 -11.43 -4.15 7.13
CA ASP A 69 -10.81 -4.76 8.30
C ASP A 69 -9.38 -5.22 8.07
N ASN A 70 -8.91 -5.27 6.82
CA ASN A 70 -7.63 -5.86 6.47
C ASN A 70 -6.77 -4.97 5.56
N ILE A 71 -5.46 -5.09 5.73
CA ILE A 71 -4.41 -4.45 4.95
C ILE A 71 -3.46 -5.54 4.46
N LEU A 72 -2.99 -5.41 3.22
CA LEU A 72 -1.98 -6.32 2.69
C LEU A 72 -0.58 -5.78 3.03
N PHE A 73 0.19 -6.55 3.79
CA PHE A 73 1.60 -6.29 4.02
C PHE A 73 2.45 -7.02 2.98
N VAL A 74 3.42 -6.33 2.39
CA VAL A 74 4.41 -6.92 1.48
C VAL A 74 5.79 -6.39 1.81
N GLU A 75 6.71 -7.29 2.12
CA GLU A 75 8.13 -6.96 2.20
C GLU A 75 8.77 -7.17 0.82
N VAL A 76 9.55 -6.18 0.39
CA VAL A 76 10.33 -6.22 -0.83
C VAL A 76 11.80 -6.01 -0.53
N LYS A 77 12.65 -6.70 -1.28
CA LYS A 77 14.10 -6.66 -1.12
C LYS A 77 14.73 -6.04 -2.35
N LEU A 78 15.74 -5.19 -2.13
CA LEU A 78 16.59 -4.69 -3.21
C LEU A 78 17.49 -5.83 -3.71
N LYS A 79 17.48 -6.06 -5.03
CA LYS A 79 18.30 -7.11 -5.65
C LYS A 79 19.79 -6.80 -5.55
N ALA A 80 20.62 -7.82 -5.49
CA ALA A 80 22.07 -7.66 -5.36
C ALA A 80 22.67 -6.85 -6.54
N ASN A 81 22.18 -7.08 -7.75
CA ASN A 81 22.60 -6.40 -8.99
C ASN A 81 21.77 -5.14 -9.32
N HIS A 82 21.05 -4.54 -8.37
CA HIS A 82 20.15 -3.40 -8.60
C HIS A 82 20.78 -2.19 -9.32
N LYS A 83 22.11 -2.01 -9.23
CA LYS A 83 22.82 -0.91 -9.92
C LYS A 83 22.80 -1.05 -11.44
N GLU A 84 22.69 -2.27 -11.94
CA GLU A 84 22.64 -2.60 -13.37
C GLU A 84 21.20 -2.73 -13.87
N LEU A 85 20.22 -2.72 -12.95
CA LEU A 85 18.82 -2.94 -13.28
C LEU A 85 18.08 -1.62 -13.45
N PRO A 86 17.13 -1.54 -14.40
CA PRO A 86 16.22 -0.41 -14.51
C PRO A 86 15.34 -0.32 -13.26
N PRO A 87 14.80 0.87 -12.92
CA PRO A 87 14.02 1.09 -11.69
C PRO A 87 12.91 0.05 -11.44
N LYS A 88 12.24 -0.42 -12.50
CA LYS A 88 11.16 -1.41 -12.42
C LYS A 88 11.62 -2.77 -11.88
N ARG A 89 12.89 -3.13 -12.05
CA ARG A 89 13.43 -4.46 -11.71
C ARG A 89 14.36 -4.47 -10.49
N LYS A 90 14.53 -3.32 -9.82
CA LYS A 90 15.47 -3.19 -8.70
C LYS A 90 15.04 -3.96 -7.45
N TYR A 91 13.74 -4.18 -7.25
CA TYR A 91 13.19 -4.83 -6.07
C TYR A 91 12.40 -6.08 -6.44
N GLU A 92 12.32 -7.01 -5.49
CA GLU A 92 11.49 -8.20 -5.57
C GLU A 92 10.68 -8.41 -4.27
N PRO A 93 9.41 -8.80 -4.34
CA PRO A 93 8.66 -9.24 -3.15
C PRO A 93 9.33 -10.46 -2.51
N VAL A 94 9.50 -10.48 -1.20
CA VAL A 94 10.14 -11.60 -0.47
C VAL A 94 9.26 -12.20 0.61
N ALA A 95 8.39 -11.41 1.23
CA ALA A 95 7.42 -11.89 2.21
C ALA A 95 6.12 -11.09 2.08
N GLY A 96 5.05 -11.63 2.63
CA GLY A 96 3.77 -10.94 2.65
C GLY A 96 2.73 -11.69 3.44
N PHE A 97 1.83 -10.95 4.07
CA PHE A 97 0.75 -11.47 4.89
C PHE A 97 -0.35 -10.43 5.03
N ILE A 98 -1.50 -10.86 5.51
CA ILE A 98 -2.64 -10.00 5.76
C ILE A 98 -2.55 -9.52 7.21
N LEU A 99 -2.66 -8.22 7.39
CA LEU A 99 -2.79 -7.58 8.71
C LEU A 99 -4.23 -7.15 8.91
N THR A 100 -4.74 -7.38 10.11
CA THR A 100 -5.97 -6.73 10.56
C THR A 100 -5.72 -5.24 10.81
N MET A 101 -6.78 -4.44 10.78
CA MET A 101 -6.71 -3.02 11.15
C MET A 101 -6.27 -2.82 12.60
N SER A 102 -6.57 -3.75 13.51
CA SER A 102 -6.08 -3.71 14.89
C SER A 102 -4.56 -3.89 14.96
N GLU A 103 -4.01 -4.93 14.31
CA GLU A 103 -2.57 -5.17 14.28
C GLU A 103 -1.84 -4.01 13.59
N THR A 104 -2.42 -3.48 12.51
CA THR A 104 -1.87 -2.32 11.81
C THR A 104 -1.81 -1.09 12.73
N ARG A 105 -2.87 -0.83 13.52
CA ARG A 105 -2.88 0.29 14.48
C ARG A 105 -1.81 0.12 15.55
N GLU A 106 -1.69 -1.08 16.12
CA GLU A 106 -0.66 -1.39 17.12
C GLU A 106 0.76 -1.15 16.54
N MET A 107 1.02 -1.64 15.33
CA MET A 107 2.29 -1.42 14.64
C MET A 107 2.58 0.07 14.39
N LEU A 108 1.55 0.87 14.11
CA LEU A 108 1.67 2.29 13.75
C LEU A 108 1.54 3.25 14.93
N GLU A 109 1.14 2.79 16.11
CA GLU A 109 0.89 3.62 17.29
C GLU A 109 2.16 4.40 17.68
N ASN A 110 3.29 3.70 17.75
CA ASN A 110 4.60 4.29 18.06
C ASN A 110 5.10 5.25 16.96
N LEU A 111 4.52 5.18 15.77
CA LEU A 111 4.87 6.03 14.63
C LEU A 111 3.88 7.17 14.42
N GLY A 112 2.86 7.32 15.27
CA GLY A 112 1.78 8.29 15.10
C GLY A 112 0.93 8.05 13.84
N GLY A 113 0.94 6.83 13.30
CA GLY A 113 0.29 6.50 12.03
C GLY A 113 -1.23 6.30 12.11
N ASN A 114 -1.84 6.37 13.31
CA ASN A 114 -3.29 6.23 13.47
C ASN A 114 -4.08 7.29 12.68
N ALA A 115 -3.62 8.54 12.68
CA ALA A 115 -4.24 9.59 11.87
C ALA A 115 -4.18 9.29 10.37
N ILE A 116 -3.14 8.58 9.91
CA ILE A 116 -3.00 8.17 8.51
C ILE A 116 -4.09 7.14 8.15
N LEU A 117 -4.35 6.17 9.03
CA LEU A 117 -5.39 5.16 8.83
C LEU A 117 -6.79 5.80 8.74
N ASP A 118 -7.09 6.82 9.54
CA ASP A 118 -8.35 7.56 9.45
C ASP A 118 -8.53 8.28 8.10
N THR A 119 -7.43 8.75 7.50
CA THR A 119 -7.47 9.34 6.15
C THR A 119 -7.85 8.30 5.09
N PHE A 120 -7.51 7.03 5.33
CA PHE A 120 -7.80 5.94 4.40
C PHE A 120 -9.27 5.60 4.43
N LYS A 121 -9.89 5.58 5.62
CA LYS A 121 -11.34 5.40 5.74
C LYS A 121 -12.12 6.44 4.94
N THR A 122 -11.74 7.73 5.08
CA THR A 122 -12.38 8.81 4.33
C THR A 122 -12.20 8.65 2.81
N ALA A 123 -11.01 8.26 2.36
CA ALA A 123 -10.73 8.02 0.94
C ALA A 123 -11.51 6.81 0.41
N ASN A 124 -11.65 5.75 1.21
CA ASN A 124 -12.40 4.55 0.90
C ASN A 124 -13.88 4.86 0.69
N GLU A 125 -14.50 5.56 1.65
CA GLU A 125 -15.90 6.02 1.58
C GLU A 125 -16.13 6.88 0.33
N HIS A 126 -15.23 7.84 0.07
CA HIS A 126 -15.32 8.69 -1.12
C HIS A 126 -15.30 7.89 -2.43
N MET A 127 -14.42 6.89 -2.54
CA MET A 127 -14.36 6.06 -3.75
C MET A 127 -15.57 5.13 -3.89
N ARG A 128 -16.13 4.64 -2.78
CA ARG A 128 -17.38 3.87 -2.77
C ARG A 128 -18.56 4.69 -3.30
N THR A 129 -18.68 5.96 -2.91
CA THR A 129 -19.73 6.84 -3.44
C THR A 129 -19.63 7.11 -4.94
N LYS A 130 -18.44 6.91 -5.54
CA LYS A 130 -18.22 7.00 -7.00
C LYS A 130 -18.48 5.68 -7.75
N GLY A 131 -18.98 4.65 -7.07
CA GLY A 131 -19.23 3.33 -7.68
C GLY A 131 -18.01 2.41 -7.77
N GLY A 132 -16.86 2.83 -7.22
CA GLY A 132 -15.72 1.93 -7.01
C GLY A 132 -15.93 1.03 -5.80
N LEU A 133 -15.16 -0.05 -5.70
CA LEU A 133 -15.14 -0.89 -4.50
C LEU A 133 -14.57 -0.13 -3.29
N GLY A 134 -13.59 0.75 -3.55
CA GLY A 134 -12.90 1.49 -2.50
C GLY A 134 -11.44 1.79 -2.81
N VAL A 135 -10.67 1.97 -1.74
CA VAL A 135 -9.21 2.13 -1.77
C VAL A 135 -8.58 1.06 -0.89
N ALA A 136 -7.83 0.14 -1.49
CA ALA A 136 -6.95 -0.75 -0.74
C ALA A 136 -5.73 0.01 -0.24
N VAL A 137 -5.32 -0.30 0.99
CA VAL A 137 -4.07 0.18 1.56
C VAL A 137 -3.13 -1.00 1.58
N LEU A 138 -1.96 -0.83 1.00
CA LEU A 138 -0.86 -1.78 1.09
C LEU A 138 0.22 -1.18 1.99
N MET A 139 0.71 -1.98 2.92
CA MET A 139 1.90 -1.64 3.69
C MET A 139 3.10 -2.30 3.02
N LEU A 140 3.93 -1.49 2.36
CA LEU A 140 5.12 -1.98 1.68
C LEU A 140 6.35 -1.69 2.53
N LYS A 141 7.17 -2.71 2.81
CA LYS A 141 8.43 -2.56 3.52
C LYS A 141 9.61 -2.82 2.59
N ALA A 142 10.59 -1.93 2.56
CA ALA A 142 11.87 -2.15 1.92
C ALA A 142 12.99 -1.57 2.79
N HIS A 143 14.05 -2.35 3.04
CA HIS A 143 15.08 -1.95 4.00
C HIS A 143 14.42 -1.66 5.38
N ASP A 144 14.72 -0.49 5.97
CA ASP A 144 14.12 0.05 7.19
C ASP A 144 12.99 1.06 6.92
N ILE A 145 12.46 1.07 5.70
CA ILE A 145 11.41 1.99 5.26
C ILE A 145 10.09 1.22 5.15
N VAL A 146 9.04 1.78 5.74
CA VAL A 146 7.66 1.36 5.53
C VAL A 146 6.93 2.48 4.80
N ASP A 147 6.26 2.15 3.70
CA ASP A 147 5.41 3.06 2.95
C ASP A 147 3.97 2.53 2.86
N LEU A 148 3.00 3.42 2.99
CA LEU A 148 1.58 3.09 2.93
C LEU A 148 1.05 3.54 1.56
N VAL A 149 0.81 2.56 0.68
CA VAL A 149 0.41 2.80 -0.71
C VAL A 149 -1.10 2.65 -0.84
N LYS A 150 -1.75 3.71 -1.34
CA LYS A 150 -3.17 3.71 -1.69
C LYS A 150 -3.37 3.17 -3.09
N ILE A 151 -4.18 2.14 -3.23
CA ILE A 151 -4.56 1.56 -4.51
C ILE A 151 -6.07 1.72 -4.71
N ILE A 152 -6.46 2.49 -5.72
CA ILE A 152 -7.85 2.58 -6.14
C ILE A 152 -8.25 1.23 -6.75
N LEU A 153 -9.34 0.67 -6.22
CA LEU A 153 -9.91 -0.59 -6.69
C LEU A 153 -10.98 -0.35 -7.76
N PRO A 154 -11.20 -1.30 -8.69
CA PRO A 154 -12.29 -1.24 -9.66
C PRO A 154 -13.67 -1.30 -8.98
N SER A 155 -14.75 -1.26 -9.76
CA SER A 155 -16.09 -1.54 -9.21
C SER A 155 -16.16 -2.95 -8.61
N PRO A 156 -17.15 -3.25 -7.74
CA PRO A 156 -17.33 -4.59 -7.19
C PRO A 156 -17.48 -5.68 -8.28
N SER A 157 -18.26 -5.42 -9.33
CA SER A 157 -18.44 -6.36 -10.45
C SER A 157 -17.16 -6.59 -11.24
N ALA A 158 -16.39 -5.54 -11.53
CA ALA A 158 -15.11 -5.66 -12.21
C ALA A 158 -14.06 -6.37 -11.34
N THR A 159 -14.04 -6.09 -10.04
CA THR A 159 -13.15 -6.77 -9.08
C THR A 159 -13.44 -8.27 -9.03
N LYS A 160 -14.72 -8.64 -8.93
CA LYS A 160 -15.16 -10.04 -9.00
C LYS A 160 -14.72 -10.70 -10.31
N HIS A 161 -14.96 -10.06 -11.44
CA HIS A 161 -14.55 -10.60 -12.75
C HIS A 161 -13.03 -10.78 -12.88
N VAL A 162 -12.25 -9.80 -12.42
CA VAL A 162 -10.78 -9.88 -12.40
C VAL A 162 -10.32 -11.07 -11.55
N GLN A 163 -10.90 -11.27 -10.38
CA GLN A 163 -10.53 -12.36 -9.50
C GLN A 163 -10.99 -13.72 -10.05
N GLU A 164 -12.19 -13.83 -10.63
CA GLU A 164 -12.68 -15.08 -11.22
C GLU A 164 -11.83 -15.52 -12.42
N ASN A 165 -11.31 -14.58 -13.21
CA ASN A 165 -10.48 -14.88 -14.38
C ASN A 165 -9.04 -15.29 -14.02
N ASP A 166 -8.46 -14.73 -12.95
CA ASP A 166 -7.08 -15.00 -12.53
C ASP A 166 -6.94 -14.95 -11.00
N ASN A 167 -7.54 -15.92 -10.32
CA ASN A 167 -7.49 -16.00 -8.86
C ASN A 167 -6.13 -16.53 -8.41
N TRP A 168 -5.29 -15.68 -7.83
CA TRP A 168 -4.01 -16.12 -7.29
C TRP A 168 -4.13 -16.91 -5.97
N GLY A 169 -5.27 -16.79 -5.26
CA GLY A 169 -5.58 -17.51 -4.03
C GLY A 169 -4.46 -17.43 -2.98
N GLY A 170 -4.19 -18.57 -2.31
CA GLY A 170 -3.11 -18.67 -1.33
C GLY A 170 -1.69 -18.48 -1.88
N ASN A 171 -1.52 -18.51 -3.21
CA ASN A 171 -0.22 -18.35 -3.89
C ASN A 171 0.00 -16.91 -4.39
N TRP A 172 -0.79 -15.94 -3.91
CA TRP A 172 -0.73 -14.54 -4.36
C TRP A 172 0.66 -13.92 -4.29
N LEU A 173 1.49 -14.27 -3.29
CA LEU A 173 2.82 -13.69 -3.15
C LEU A 173 3.76 -14.15 -4.27
N GLU A 174 3.74 -15.44 -4.61
CA GLU A 174 4.56 -15.98 -5.69
C GLU A 174 4.10 -15.45 -7.04
N LYS A 175 2.78 -15.35 -7.25
CA LYS A 175 2.22 -14.73 -8.45
C LYS A 175 2.55 -13.25 -8.55
N LEU A 176 2.57 -12.51 -7.44
CA LEU A 176 3.02 -11.13 -7.40
C LEU A 176 4.50 -11.01 -7.80
N ARG A 177 5.38 -11.91 -7.32
CA ARG A 177 6.79 -11.92 -7.75
C ARG A 177 6.93 -12.07 -9.26
N ILE A 178 6.21 -13.04 -9.83
CA ILE A 178 6.22 -13.29 -11.28
C ILE A 178 5.67 -12.07 -12.04
N ALA A 179 4.54 -11.51 -11.59
CA ALA A 179 3.91 -10.37 -12.22
C ALA A 179 4.82 -9.13 -12.24
N VAL A 180 5.51 -8.83 -11.12
CA VAL A 180 6.46 -7.72 -11.02
C VAL A 180 7.68 -7.90 -11.94
N GLU A 181 8.10 -9.12 -12.24
CA GLU A 181 9.18 -9.37 -13.19
C GLU A 181 8.77 -9.23 -14.66
N MET A 182 7.49 -9.50 -14.95
CA MET A 182 6.95 -9.51 -16.31
C MET A 182 6.36 -8.18 -16.76
N ASP A 183 5.92 -7.34 -15.81
CA ASP A 183 5.44 -5.98 -16.08
C ASP A 183 6.61 -5.12 -16.59
#